data_AF-A0A971QAU6-F1
#
_entry.id   AF-A0A971QAU6-F1
#
_cell.length_a   1.000
_cell.length_b   1.000
_cell.length_c   1.000
_cell.angle_alpha   90.00
_cell.angle_beta   90.00
_cell.angle_gamma   90.00
#
_symmetry.space_group_name_H-M   'P 1'
#
loop_
_entity.id
_entity.type
_entity.pdbx_description
1 polymer ?
#
loop_
_entity_poly.entity_id
_entity_poly.type
_entity_poly.pdbx_seq_one_letter_code
_entity_poly.pdbx_strand_id
1 'polypeptide(L)'
;MQPDDKICYCYDVSLRKLWNFARQRRLARASQMCECLGAGTGCGWCIPMLKRVHTAVLSQQTADGLIDMTPDEYADQRRQYISEGKARNAF
;
A
#
# COMPACT_ATOMS: atom_id res chain seq x y z
N MET A 1 -0.43 -3.54 11.72
CA MET A 1 0.11 -4.57 10.81
C MET A 1 1.62 -4.71 11.02
N GLN A 2 2.18 -5.87 10.67
CA GLN A 2 3.59 -6.20 10.62
C GLN A 2 4.19 -5.95 9.21
N PRO A 3 5.53 -5.83 9.08
CA PRO A 3 6.16 -5.57 7.79
C PRO A 3 5.90 -6.63 6.71
N ASP A 4 5.70 -7.89 7.06
CA ASP A 4 5.47 -8.95 6.07
C ASP A 4 4.01 -9.11 5.65
N ASP A 5 3.10 -8.33 6.23
CA ASP A 5 1.68 -8.39 5.89
C ASP A 5 1.40 -7.80 4.52
N LYS A 6 0.39 -8.37 3.86
CA LYS A 6 -0.01 -8.02 2.50
C LYS A 6 -0.73 -6.68 2.46
N ILE A 7 -0.24 -5.78 1.61
CA ILE A 7 -0.86 -4.48 1.33
C ILE A 7 -1.58 -4.54 -0.01
N CYS A 8 -0.93 -5.06 -1.05
CA CYS A 8 -1.59 -5.29 -2.33
C CYS A 8 -2.00 -6.75 -2.46
N TYR A 9 -3.27 -7.05 -2.20
CA TYR A 9 -3.83 -8.40 -2.37
C TYR A 9 -3.95 -8.83 -3.84
N CYS A 10 -3.96 -7.90 -4.80
CA CYS A 10 -4.04 -8.25 -6.22
C CYS A 10 -2.74 -8.87 -6.75
N TYR A 11 -1.59 -8.41 -6.25
CA TYR A 11 -0.27 -8.77 -6.75
C TYR A 11 0.66 -9.33 -5.66
N ASP A 12 0.09 -9.69 -4.50
CA ASP A 12 0.79 -10.29 -3.37
C ASP A 12 2.02 -9.47 -2.88
N VAL A 13 1.82 -8.16 -2.70
CA VAL A 13 2.88 -7.25 -2.27
C VAL A 13 2.73 -6.89 -0.80
N SER A 14 3.77 -7.20 0.00
CA SER A 14 3.83 -6.88 1.42
C SER A 14 4.32 -5.45 1.71
N LEU A 15 4.07 -4.97 2.93
CA LEU A 15 4.55 -3.67 3.40
C LEU A 15 6.08 -3.56 3.29
N ARG A 16 6.82 -4.61 3.66
CA ARG A 16 8.29 -4.67 3.58
C ARG A 16 8.81 -4.51 2.16
N LYS A 17 8.16 -5.14 1.17
CA LYS A 17 8.52 -4.98 -0.25
C LYS A 17 8.33 -3.54 -0.69
N LEU A 18 7.17 -2.94 -0.40
CA LEU A 18 6.86 -1.55 -0.73
C LEU A 18 7.84 -0.57 -0.08
N TRP A 19 8.12 -0.77 1.20
CA TRP A 19 9.04 0.06 1.99
C TRP A 19 10.46 0.03 1.43
N ASN A 20 11.00 -1.18 1.22
CA ASN A 20 12.34 -1.35 0.67
C ASN A 20 12.44 -0.78 -0.74
N PHE A 21 11.41 -0.99 -1.58
CA PHE A 21 11.35 -0.44 -2.92
C PHE A 21 11.40 1.10 -2.91
N ALA A 22 10.53 1.74 -2.12
CA ALA A 22 10.49 3.20 -2.00
C ALA A 22 11.84 3.77 -1.52
N ARG A 23 12.45 3.14 -0.51
CA ARG A 23 13.75 3.57 0.04
C ARG A 23 14.90 3.41 -0.96
N GLN A 24 14.96 2.29 -1.67
CA GLN A 24 16.03 2.01 -2.63
C GLN A 24 15.91 2.85 -3.89
N ARG A 25 14.69 3.05 -4.39
CA ARG A 25 14.44 3.77 -5.66
C ARG A 25 14.36 5.29 -5.50
N ARG A 26 14.26 5.80 -4.27
CA ARG A 26 14.15 7.26 -3.97
C ARG A 26 13.11 7.93 -4.87
N LEU A 27 11.91 7.36 -4.87
CA LEU A 27 10.84 7.74 -5.79
C LEU A 27 10.50 9.23 -5.62
N ALA A 28 10.39 9.96 -6.73
CA ALA A 28 10.03 11.37 -6.71
C ALA A 28 8.52 11.57 -6.50
N ARG A 29 7.69 10.61 -6.96
CA ARG A 29 6.23 10.68 -6.90
C ARG A 29 5.63 9.38 -6.40
N ALA A 30 4.56 9.48 -5.59
CA ALA A 30 3.86 8.32 -5.06
C ALA A 30 3.26 7.42 -6.15
N SER A 31 2.91 7.94 -7.33
CA SER A 31 2.42 7.13 -8.45
C SER A 31 3.42 6.08 -8.92
N GLN A 32 4.73 6.32 -8.74
CA GLN A 32 5.78 5.37 -9.13
C GLN A 32 5.80 4.11 -8.26
N MET A 33 5.03 4.07 -7.16
CA MET A 33 4.87 2.86 -6.37
C MET A 33 4.29 1.69 -7.18
N CYS A 34 3.59 1.95 -8.30
CA CYS A 34 3.11 0.90 -9.19
C CYS A 34 4.22 0.12 -9.88
N GLU A 35 5.42 0.68 -10.00
CA GLU A 35 6.60 -0.02 -10.50
C GLU A 35 7.05 -1.13 -9.54
N CYS A 36 6.56 -1.14 -8.29
CA CYS A 36 6.71 -2.26 -7.37
C CYS A 36 5.68 -3.35 -7.69
N LEU A 37 6.03 -4.24 -8.63
CA LEU A 37 5.24 -5.44 -8.97
C LEU A 37 3.79 -5.14 -9.42
N GLY A 38 3.50 -3.94 -9.92
CA GLY A 38 2.15 -3.53 -10.30
C GLY A 38 1.27 -3.06 -9.14
N ALA A 39 1.81 -2.84 -7.94
CA ALA A 39 0.99 -2.44 -6.79
C ALA A 39 0.10 -1.22 -7.09
N GLY A 40 -1.21 -1.35 -6.86
CA GLY A 40 -2.18 -0.28 -7.12
C GLY A 40 -2.85 -0.30 -8.50
N THR A 41 -2.39 -1.10 -9.47
CA THR A 41 -3.02 -1.14 -10.81
C THR A 41 -4.20 -2.11 -10.93
N GLY A 42 -4.45 -2.91 -9.89
CA GLY A 42 -5.55 -3.88 -9.83
C GLY A 42 -6.87 -3.26 -9.36
N CYS A 43 -7.34 -3.66 -8.18
CA CYS A 43 -8.56 -3.09 -7.58
C CYS A 43 -8.38 -1.64 -7.09
N GLY A 44 -7.15 -1.15 -6.92
CA GLY A 44 -6.85 0.20 -6.47
C GLY A 44 -6.91 0.41 -4.95
N TRP A 45 -7.58 -0.45 -4.18
CA TRP A 45 -7.75 -0.31 -2.70
C TRP A 45 -6.48 0.10 -1.94
N CYS A 46 -5.33 -0.44 -2.33
CA CYS A 46 -4.08 -0.20 -1.62
C CYS A 46 -3.42 1.16 -1.91
N ILE A 47 -3.92 1.96 -2.86
CA ILE A 47 -3.29 3.22 -3.29
C ILE A 47 -3.10 4.24 -2.16
N PRO A 48 -4.06 4.47 -1.25
CA PRO A 48 -3.83 5.35 -0.10
C PRO A 48 -2.63 4.88 0.74
N MET A 49 -2.46 3.56 0.86
CA MET A 49 -1.34 2.99 1.59
C MET A 49 -0.01 3.17 0.86
N LEU A 50 0.01 3.02 -0.47
CA LEU A 50 1.19 3.33 -1.28
C LEU A 50 1.66 4.77 -1.10
N LYS A 51 0.72 5.72 -1.08
CA LYS A 51 1.00 7.13 -0.80
C LYS A 51 1.60 7.33 0.60
N ARG A 52 1.02 6.67 1.63
CA ARG A 52 1.54 6.74 3.01
C ARG A 52 2.97 6.20 3.12
N VAL A 53 3.26 5.04 2.50
CA VAL A 53 4.61 4.46 2.47
C VAL A 53 5.60 5.41 1.80
N HIS A 54 5.23 5.99 0.65
CA HIS A 54 6.08 6.95 -0.07
C HIS A 54 6.40 8.17 0.80
N THR A 55 5.37 8.80 1.39
CA THR A 55 5.55 9.95 2.29
C THR A 55 6.39 9.62 3.51
N ALA A 56 6.14 8.48 4.16
CA ALA A 56 6.88 8.06 5.35
C ALA A 56 8.38 7.86 5.06
N VAL A 57 8.71 7.22 3.93
CA VAL A 57 10.10 7.03 3.51
C VAL A 57 10.78 8.36 3.18
N LEU A 58 10.09 9.29 2.51
CA LEU A 58 10.63 10.63 2.25
C LEU A 58 10.89 11.42 3.53
N SER A 59 9.99 11.31 4.50
CA SER A 59 10.11 11.94 5.82
C SER A 59 11.04 11.20 6.78
N GLN A 60 11.76 10.16 6.31
CA GLN A 60 12.68 9.34 7.12
C GLN A 60 12.02 8.72 8.37
N GLN A 61 10.72 8.45 8.30
CA GLN A 61 9.98 7.73 9.35
C GLN A 61 10.28 6.23 9.27
N THR A 62 9.81 5.46 10.25
CA THR A 62 9.90 4.00 10.28
C THR A 62 8.65 3.36 9.66
N ALA A 63 8.79 2.11 9.19
CA ALA A 63 7.65 1.33 8.69
C ALA A 63 6.73 0.84 9.81
N ASP A 64 7.28 0.76 11.03
CA ASP A 64 6.58 0.25 12.20
C ASP A 64 5.47 1.22 12.62
N GLY A 65 4.29 0.69 12.89
CA GLY A 65 3.11 1.50 13.23
C GLY A 65 2.54 2.36 12.09
N LEU A 66 3.04 2.25 10.84
CA LEU A 66 2.52 3.03 9.70
C LEU A 66 1.02 2.75 9.42
N ILE A 67 0.57 1.55 9.80
CA ILE A 67 -0.77 1.05 9.56
C ILE A 67 -1.37 0.58 10.89
N ASP A 68 -2.22 1.44 11.44
CA ASP A 68 -2.96 1.23 12.68
C ASP A 68 -4.25 0.44 12.42
N MET A 69 -4.08 -0.80 11.96
CA MET A 69 -5.11 -1.83 11.90
C MET A 69 -4.45 -3.20 11.81
N THR A 70 -5.23 -4.25 12.06
CA THR A 70 -4.80 -5.64 11.89
C THR A 70 -4.86 -6.05 10.40
N PRO A 71 -4.12 -7.11 10.00
CA PRO A 71 -4.18 -7.63 8.64
C PRO A 71 -5.58 -8.11 8.23
N ASP A 72 -6.33 -8.69 9.17
CA ASP A 72 -7.69 -9.19 8.95
C ASP A 72 -8.67 -8.03 8.73
N GLU A 73 -8.61 -6.98 9.56
CA GLU A 73 -9.40 -5.75 9.35
C GLU A 73 -9.09 -5.11 7.99
N TYR A 74 -7.82 -5.05 7.61
CA TYR A 74 -7.41 -4.53 6.31
C TYR A 74 -7.94 -5.37 5.14
N ALA A 75 -7.99 -6.70 5.30
CA ALA A 75 -8.59 -7.61 4.32
C ALA A 75 -10.10 -7.41 4.21
N ASP A 76 -10.80 -7.25 5.33
CA ASP A 76 -12.25 -7.05 5.38
C ASP A 76 -12.67 -5.72 4.74
N GLN A 77 -11.97 -4.63 5.06
CA GLN A 77 -12.21 -3.33 4.42
C GLN A 77 -12.01 -3.40 2.90
N ARG A 78 -11.02 -4.18 2.42
CA ARG A 78 -10.86 -4.42 0.98
C ARG A 78 -12.07 -5.16 0.39
N ARG A 79 -12.57 -6.20 1.06
CA ARG A 79 -13.75 -6.96 0.58
C ARG A 79 -14.95 -6.02 0.44
N GLN A 80 -15.18 -5.18 1.44
CA GLN A 80 -16.22 -4.16 1.42
C GLN A 80 -16.04 -3.15 0.27
N TYR A 81 -14.82 -2.62 0.09
CA TYR A 81 -14.52 -1.71 -1.01
C TYR A 81 -14.84 -2.32 -2.38
N ILE A 82 -14.54 -3.60 -2.57
CA ILE A 82 -14.86 -4.33 -3.81
C ILE A 82 -16.36 -4.53 -3.97
N SER A 83 -17.08 -4.91 -2.91
CA SER A 83 -18.53 -5.14 -2.99
C SER A 83 -19.32 -3.86 -3.26
N GLU A 84 -18.85 -2.72 -2.75
CA GLU A 84 -19.49 -1.42 -2.96
C GLU A 84 -19.33 -0.90 -4.41
N GLY A 85 -18.43 -1.49 -5.21
CA GLY A 85 -18.25 -1.10 -6.61
C GLY A 85 -17.80 0.35 -6.80
N LYS A 86 -17.20 0.97 -5.78
CA LYS A 86 -16.74 2.36 -5.83
C LYS A 86 -15.79 2.57 -7.01
N ALA A 87 -15.85 3.77 -7.59
CA ALA A 87 -14.93 4.16 -8.65
C ALA A 87 -13.47 3.95 -8.20
N ARG A 88 -12.66 3.34 -9.07
CA ARG A 88 -11.23 3.15 -8.81
C ARG A 88 -10.62 4.51 -8.51
N ASN A 89 -9.86 4.62 -7.43
CA ASN A 89 -9.18 5.84 -6.99
C ASN A 89 -10.06 6.92 -6.34
N ALA A 90 -11.33 6.63 -6.02
CA ALA A 90 -12.13 7.48 -5.15
C ALA A 90 -11.78 7.21 -3.67
N PHE A 91 -10.65 7.76 -3.23
CA PHE A 91 -10.16 7.69 -1.84
C PHE A 91 -10.11 9.08 -1.22
#